data_AF-A0A7S3AV00-F1
#
_entry.id   AF-A0A7S3AV00-F1
#
_cell.length_a   1.000
_cell.length_b   1.000
_cell.length_c   1.000
_cell.angle_alpha   90.00
_cell.angle_beta   90.00
_cell.angle_gamma   90.00
#
_symmetry.space_group_name_H-M   'P 1'
#
loop_
_entity.id
_entity.type
_entity.pdbx_description
1 polymer ?
#
loop_
_entity_poly.entity_id
_entity_poly.type
_entity_poly.pdbx_seq_one_letter_code
_entity_poly.pdbx_strand_id
1 'polypeptide(L)'
;VTDSRDVVAKVKDLEARRRSAEAKWRQNRGPRPLSRSRTRFAVMDFTTLYPSLPHAVIRRAMRSLIDEIFTFHVVQDKNTGLIQQQVLMVEMEGAWRWCVPDAGPRPGKRGRWVGKDVSNRKYFTADILMRDIDYILDQTFVVFGDKVYRQTMGVPMGFN
;
A
#
# COMPACT_ATOMS: atom_id res chain seq x y z
N VAL A 1 9.18 -12.13 5.69
CA VAL A 1 10.46 -11.55 6.14
C VAL A 1 11.50 -11.88 5.08
N THR A 2 11.82 -10.93 4.20
CA THR A 2 12.84 -11.13 3.18
C THR A 2 14.19 -10.94 3.86
N ASP A 3 14.98 -12.03 3.96
CA ASP A 3 16.26 -12.06 4.67
C ASP A 3 17.21 -10.97 4.13
N SER A 4 17.70 -10.10 5.01
CA SER A 4 18.63 -9.02 4.67
C SER A 4 19.89 -9.52 3.95
N ARG A 5 20.28 -10.78 4.17
CA ARG A 5 21.39 -11.44 3.49
C ARG A 5 21.12 -11.64 1.99
N ASP A 6 19.88 -11.90 1.61
CA ASP A 6 19.45 -12.09 0.22
C ASP A 6 19.52 -10.79 -0.58
N VAL A 7 19.19 -9.65 0.04
CA VAL A 7 19.33 -8.33 -0.59
C VAL A 7 20.79 -7.99 -0.86
N VAL A 8 21.68 -8.21 0.13
CA VAL A 8 23.12 -7.98 -0.04
C VAL A 8 23.70 -8.90 -1.11
N ALA A 9 23.26 -10.16 -1.17
CA ALA A 9 23.68 -11.10 -2.21
C ALA A 9 23.24 -10.64 -3.61
N LYS A 10 21.99 -10.19 -3.76
CA LYS A 10 21.47 -9.64 -5.03
C LYS A 10 22.21 -8.38 -5.46
N VAL A 11 22.55 -7.50 -4.52
CA VAL A 11 23.36 -6.30 -4.82
C VAL A 11 24.75 -6.69 -5.29
N LYS A 12 25.41 -7.65 -4.63
CA LYS A 12 26.74 -8.14 -5.05
C LYS A 12 26.71 -8.81 -6.42
N ASP A 13 25.69 -9.62 -6.72
CA ASP A 13 25.50 -10.26 -8.03
C ASP A 13 25.27 -9.22 -9.13
N LEU A 14 24.41 -8.23 -8.90
CA LEU A 14 24.19 -7.12 -9.83
C LEU A 14 25.47 -6.32 -10.11
N GLU A 15 26.28 -6.04 -9.08
CA GLU A 15 27.57 -5.38 -9.25
C GLU A 15 28.58 -6.22 -10.03
N ALA A 16 28.64 -7.53 -9.78
CA ALA A 16 29.52 -8.45 -10.48
C ALA A 16 29.16 -8.52 -11.98
N ARG A 17 27.87 -8.69 -12.30
CA ARG A 17 27.36 -8.68 -13.68
C ARG A 17 27.70 -7.38 -14.40
N ARG A 18 27.60 -6.23 -13.72
CA ARG A 18 27.97 -4.93 -14.28
C ARG A 18 29.46 -4.83 -14.55
N ARG A 19 30.31 -5.22 -13.59
CA ARG A 19 31.77 -5.22 -13.74
C ARG A 19 32.21 -6.10 -14.92
N SER A 20 31.61 -7.27 -15.08
CA SER A 20 31.86 -8.14 -16.23
C SER A 20 31.40 -7.52 -17.54
N ALA A 21 30.26 -6.82 -17.58
CA ALA A 21 29.79 -6.12 -18.76
C ALA A 21 30.68 -4.91 -19.13
N GLU A 22 31.13 -4.13 -18.13
CA GLU A 22 32.09 -3.03 -18.30
C GLU A 22 33.45 -3.53 -18.83
N ALA A 23 33.94 -4.66 -18.31
CA ALA A 23 35.18 -5.28 -18.78
C ALA A 23 35.07 -5.76 -20.24
N LYS A 24 33.94 -6.37 -20.61
CA LYS A 24 33.67 -6.80 -22.00
C LYS A 24 33.53 -5.62 -22.96
N TRP A 25 32.86 -4.54 -22.53
CA TRP A 25 32.74 -3.32 -23.33
C TRP A 25 34.09 -2.63 -23.54
N ARG A 26 34.93 -2.54 -22.50
CA ARG A 26 36.32 -2.01 -22.61
C ARG A 26 37.19 -2.78 -23.59
N GLN A 27 36.89 -4.06 -23.82
CA GLN A 27 37.60 -4.92 -24.78
C GLN A 27 36.94 -4.95 -26.16
N ASN A 28 35.98 -4.07 -26.47
CA ASN A 28 35.17 -4.08 -27.70
C ASN A 28 34.42 -5.40 -27.97
N ARG A 29 34.13 -6.19 -26.92
CA ARG A 29 33.47 -7.51 -27.00
C ARG A 29 32.04 -7.53 -26.47
N GLY A 30 31.37 -6.38 -26.36
CA GLY A 30 30.00 -6.35 -25.84
C GLY A 30 29.29 -5.01 -25.95
N PRO A 31 27.96 -5.00 -25.74
CA PRO A 31 27.13 -3.79 -25.77
C PRO A 31 27.51 -2.82 -24.63
N ARG A 32 27.25 -1.53 -24.85
CA ARG A 32 27.48 -0.48 -23.86
C ARG A 32 26.68 -0.77 -22.58
N PRO A 33 27.30 -0.76 -21.39
CA PRO A 33 26.59 -1.01 -20.15
C PRO A 33 25.51 0.05 -19.90
N LEU A 34 24.37 -0.38 -19.34
CA LEU A 34 23.25 0.49 -19.01
C LEU A 34 23.69 1.60 -18.05
N SER A 35 23.30 2.84 -18.36
CA SER A 35 23.50 4.00 -17.49
C SER A 35 22.79 3.81 -16.14
N ARG A 36 23.41 4.30 -15.06
CA ARG A 36 22.90 4.27 -13.66
C ARG A 36 21.52 4.93 -13.45
N SER A 37 20.87 5.48 -14.47
CA SER A 37 19.51 6.01 -14.38
C SER A 37 18.52 4.85 -14.16
N ARG A 38 17.85 4.66 -13.03
CA ARG A 38 17.59 5.54 -11.88
C ARG A 38 17.21 4.68 -10.66
N THR A 39 17.89 3.55 -10.45
CA THR A 39 17.54 2.66 -9.32
C THR A 39 18.31 3.10 -8.07
N ARG A 40 17.63 3.83 -7.18
CA ARG A 40 18.16 4.15 -5.85
C ARG A 40 17.96 2.94 -4.93
N PHE A 41 19.06 2.37 -4.47
CA PHE A 41 19.05 1.40 -3.38
C PHE A 41 19.32 2.17 -2.08
N ALA A 42 18.44 2.01 -1.10
CA ALA A 42 18.64 2.51 0.25
C ALA A 42 18.42 1.36 1.23
N VAL A 43 19.37 1.15 2.14
CA VAL A 43 19.16 0.31 3.32
C VAL A 43 18.57 1.23 4.37
N MET A 44 17.24 1.23 4.48
CA MET A 44 16.54 2.02 5.48
C MET A 44 16.51 1.20 6.77
N ASP A 45 17.10 1.73 7.85
CA ASP A 45 16.95 1.15 9.17
C ASP A 45 15.52 1.41 9.66
N PHE A 46 14.72 0.34 9.75
CA PHE A 46 13.33 0.41 10.17
C PHE A 46 13.17 1.02 11.57
N THR A 47 14.15 0.89 12.47
CA THR A 47 14.09 1.45 13.83
C THR A 47 13.91 2.96 13.84
N THR A 48 14.46 3.66 12.83
CA THR A 48 14.33 5.11 12.69
C THR A 48 13.14 5.51 11.82
N LEU A 49 12.68 4.63 10.93
CA LEU A 49 11.54 4.89 10.05
C LEU A 49 10.20 4.82 10.81
N TYR A 50 10.08 3.89 11.76
CA TYR A 50 8.88 3.75 12.60
C TYR A 50 8.53 5.01 13.39
N PRO A 51 9.46 5.74 14.05
CA PRO A 51 9.13 6.94 14.81
C PRO A 51 9.12 8.23 13.97
N SER A 52 9.81 8.27 12.83
CA SER A 52 10.04 9.52 12.08
C SER A 52 9.08 9.75 10.91
N LEU A 53 8.33 8.74 10.48
CA LEU A 53 7.49 8.84 9.30
C LEU A 53 6.31 9.79 9.51
N PRO A 54 6.23 10.96 8.83
CA PRO A 54 5.14 11.89 9.06
C PRO A 54 3.81 11.33 8.55
N HIS A 55 2.73 11.47 9.33
CA HIS A 55 1.41 10.96 8.96
C HIS A 55 0.90 11.52 7.62
N ALA A 56 1.25 12.77 7.29
CA ALA A 56 0.91 13.35 5.98
C ALA A 56 1.51 12.56 4.80
N VAL A 57 2.72 12.01 4.97
CA VAL A 57 3.38 11.18 3.95
C VAL A 57 2.68 9.84 3.84
N ILE A 58 2.33 9.22 4.97
CA ILE A 58 1.56 7.96 5.02
C ILE A 58 0.21 8.14 4.33
N ARG A 59 -0.53 9.18 4.70
CA ARG A 59 -1.84 9.52 4.13
C ARG A 59 -1.77 9.66 2.61
N ARG A 60 -0.76 10.40 2.11
CA ARG A 60 -0.57 10.58 0.66
C ARG A 60 -0.23 9.27 -0.04
N ALA A 61 0.68 8.48 0.52
CA ALA A 61 1.11 7.21 -0.08
C ALA A 61 -0.04 6.19 -0.11
N MET A 62 -0.76 6.03 1.02
CA MET A 62 -1.91 5.12 1.12
C MET A 62 -3.04 5.53 0.18
N ARG A 63 -3.35 6.84 0.10
CA ARG A 63 -4.35 7.35 -0.85
C ARG A 63 -4.00 6.98 -2.28
N SER A 64 -2.77 7.27 -2.72
CA SER A 64 -2.32 6.95 -4.07
C SER A 64 -2.43 5.45 -4.38
N LEU A 65 -2.06 4.60 -3.42
CA LEU A 65 -2.09 3.14 -3.60
C LEU A 65 -3.52 2.61 -3.63
N ILE A 66 -4.40 3.10 -2.74
CA ILE A 66 -5.81 2.69 -2.70
C ILE A 66 -6.52 3.15 -3.98
N ASP A 67 -6.31 4.40 -4.41
CA ASP A 67 -6.91 4.91 -5.63
C ASP A 67 -6.47 4.09 -6.85
N GLU A 68 -5.18 3.72 -6.94
CA GLU A 68 -4.66 2.87 -8.00
C GLU A 68 -5.29 1.48 -8.00
N ILE A 69 -5.36 0.82 -6.84
CA ILE A 69 -5.97 -0.50 -6.70
C ILE A 69 -7.45 -0.47 -7.09
N PHE A 70 -8.22 0.49 -6.60
CA PHE A 70 -9.66 0.56 -6.90
C PHE A 70 -9.93 0.98 -8.35
N THR A 71 -9.03 1.78 -8.96
CA THR A 71 -9.10 2.12 -10.39
C THR A 71 -8.86 0.89 -11.27
N PHE A 72 -7.97 -0.02 -10.85
CA PHE A 72 -7.71 -1.27 -11.57
C PHE A 72 -8.92 -2.22 -11.54
N HIS A 73 -9.73 -2.17 -10.47
CA HIS A 73 -10.90 -3.03 -10.29
C HIS A 73 -12.20 -2.40 -10.81
N VAL A 74 -12.08 -1.65 -11.90
CA VAL A 74 -13.21 -1.11 -12.63
C VAL A 74 -13.59 -2.10 -13.74
N VAL A 75 -14.84 -2.56 -13.73
CA VAL A 75 -15.34 -3.48 -14.76
C VAL A 75 -16.34 -2.77 -15.64
N GLN A 76 -16.17 -2.94 -16.95
CA GLN A 76 -17.15 -2.53 -17.93
C GLN A 76 -18.15 -3.66 -18.13
N ASP A 77 -19.42 -3.38 -17.87
CA ASP A 77 -20.50 -4.31 -18.18
C ASP A 77 -20.65 -4.41 -19.69
N LYS A 78 -20.44 -5.63 -20.23
CA LYS A 78 -20.49 -5.91 -21.67
C LYS A 78 -21.88 -5.70 -22.27
N ASN A 79 -22.93 -5.78 -21.46
CA ASN A 79 -24.31 -5.70 -21.93
C ASN A 79 -24.87 -4.28 -21.87
N THR A 80 -24.51 -3.51 -20.84
CA THR A 80 -25.03 -2.14 -20.66
C THR A 80 -24.03 -1.06 -21.09
N GLY A 81 -22.76 -1.43 -21.32
CA GLY A 81 -21.67 -0.50 -21.59
C GLY A 81 -21.31 0.37 -20.37
N LEU A 82 -21.99 0.18 -19.24
CA LEU A 82 -21.78 0.96 -18.03
C LEU A 82 -20.50 0.52 -17.33
N ILE A 83 -19.73 1.52 -16.92
CA ILE A 83 -18.54 1.33 -16.09
C ILE A 83 -19.02 1.19 -14.65
N GLN A 84 -18.77 0.02 -14.04
CA GLN A 84 -19.10 -0.25 -12.65
C GLN A 84 -17.82 -0.41 -11.83
N GLN A 85 -17.72 0.35 -10.75
CA GLN A 85 -16.66 0.19 -9.77
C GLN A 85 -16.93 -1.04 -8.90
N GLN A 86 -15.97 -1.96 -8.83
CA GLN A 86 -16.03 -3.05 -7.87
C GLN A 86 -15.70 -2.57 -6.46
N VAL A 87 -16.21 -3.28 -5.48
CA VAL A 87 -15.95 -3.03 -4.06
C VAL A 87 -15.24 -4.24 -3.46
N LEU A 88 -14.38 -3.99 -2.48
CA LEU A 88 -13.68 -5.03 -1.76
C LEU A 88 -14.60 -5.59 -0.67
N MET A 89 -14.98 -6.85 -0.77
CA MET A 89 -15.76 -7.57 0.24
C MET A 89 -14.82 -8.43 1.08
N VAL A 90 -14.95 -8.36 2.40
CA VAL A 90 -14.18 -9.14 3.37
C VAL A 90 -15.15 -9.84 4.31
N GLU A 91 -14.98 -11.14 4.52
CA GLU A 91 -15.75 -11.96 5.46
C GLU A 91 -15.02 -12.04 6.82
N MET A 92 -15.72 -12.25 7.94
CA MET A 92 -15.03 -12.38 9.24
C MET A 92 -14.07 -13.58 9.29
N GLU A 93 -14.34 -14.64 8.53
CA GLU A 93 -13.47 -15.82 8.41
C GLU A 93 -12.18 -15.54 7.61
N GLY A 94 -12.01 -14.32 7.09
CA GLY A 94 -10.80 -13.87 6.39
C GLY A 94 -10.83 -14.05 4.87
N ALA A 95 -11.89 -14.63 4.32
CA ALA A 95 -12.10 -14.66 2.88
C ALA A 95 -12.35 -13.24 2.34
N TRP A 96 -11.78 -12.94 1.17
CA TRP A 96 -11.95 -11.64 0.51
C TRP A 96 -12.16 -11.82 -0.99
N ARG A 97 -12.92 -10.91 -1.60
CA ARG A 97 -13.10 -10.86 -3.06
C ARG A 97 -13.51 -9.47 -3.53
N TRP A 98 -13.20 -9.18 -4.78
CA TRP A 98 -13.78 -8.05 -5.49
C TRP A 98 -15.14 -8.46 -6.05
N CYS A 99 -16.16 -7.62 -5.83
CA CYS A 99 -17.48 -7.89 -6.38
C CYS A 99 -18.17 -6.60 -6.79
N VAL A 100 -19.04 -6.71 -7.79
CA VAL A 100 -20.10 -5.72 -8.01
C VAL A 100 -21.20 -6.01 -6.97
N PRO A 101 -21.65 -5.02 -6.20
CA PRO A 101 -22.72 -5.25 -5.24
C PRO A 101 -24.06 -5.46 -5.96
N ASP A 102 -24.40 -6.73 -6.24
CA ASP A 102 -25.56 -7.15 -7.05
C ASP A 102 -26.91 -6.72 -6.46
N ALA A 103 -27.02 -6.64 -5.14
CA ALA A 103 -28.16 -6.12 -4.39
C ALA A 103 -27.79 -5.78 -2.92
N GLY A 104 -26.49 -5.69 -2.66
CA GLY A 104 -25.93 -5.50 -1.32
C GLY A 104 -26.01 -4.06 -0.85
N PRO A 105 -25.43 -3.75 0.33
CA PRO A 105 -25.20 -2.37 0.71
C PRO A 105 -24.60 -1.61 -0.48
N ARG A 106 -25.12 -0.42 -0.77
CA ARG A 106 -24.56 0.49 -1.79
C ARG A 106 -23.95 1.70 -1.10
N PRO A 107 -22.85 2.28 -1.60
CA PRO A 107 -22.31 3.50 -1.00
C PRO A 107 -23.35 4.62 -1.13
N GLY A 108 -23.91 5.05 -0.01
CA GLY A 108 -24.80 6.20 0.06
C GLY A 108 -24.05 7.51 -0.14
N LYS A 109 -24.79 8.62 -0.25
CA LYS A 109 -24.20 9.97 -0.29
C LYS A 109 -23.36 10.16 0.98
N ARG A 110 -22.03 10.21 0.86
CA ARG A 110 -20.98 10.25 1.93
C ARG A 110 -20.32 8.92 2.32
N GLY A 111 -20.37 7.89 1.47
CA GLY A 111 -19.64 6.63 1.71
C GLY A 111 -20.19 5.79 2.87
N ARG A 112 -21.38 6.13 3.38
CA ARG A 112 -22.10 5.28 4.33
C ARG A 112 -22.93 4.28 3.53
N TRP A 113 -22.70 3.00 3.77
CA TRP A 113 -23.47 1.94 3.13
C TRP A 113 -24.97 2.08 3.41
N VAL A 114 -25.78 1.99 2.35
CA VAL A 114 -27.24 1.94 2.37
C VAL A 114 -27.63 0.48 2.12
N GLY A 115 -27.97 -0.22 3.19
CA GLY A 115 -28.27 -1.65 3.22
C GLY A 115 -27.83 -2.25 4.57
N LYS A 116 -28.40 -3.39 4.97
CA LYS A 116 -27.92 -4.08 6.18
C LYS A 116 -26.54 -4.67 5.87
N ASP A 117 -25.51 -4.16 6.53
CA ASP A 117 -24.29 -4.95 6.71
C ASP A 117 -24.71 -6.28 7.33
N VAL A 118 -24.41 -7.38 6.65
CA VAL A 118 -24.65 -8.70 7.19
C VAL A 118 -23.55 -8.94 8.22
N SER A 119 -23.87 -9.44 9.41
CA SER A 119 -22.93 -9.56 10.53
C SER A 119 -21.59 -10.23 10.19
N ASN A 120 -21.55 -11.05 9.13
CA ASN A 120 -20.37 -11.79 8.69
C ASN A 120 -19.60 -11.17 7.51
N ARG A 121 -20.03 -10.02 6.96
CA ARG A 121 -19.40 -9.42 5.77
C ARG A 121 -19.27 -7.91 5.90
N LYS A 122 -18.12 -7.39 5.53
CA LYS A 122 -17.87 -5.95 5.37
C LYS A 122 -17.50 -5.64 3.92
N TYR A 123 -17.90 -4.45 3.49
CA TYR A 123 -17.60 -3.95 2.16
C TYR A 123 -16.80 -2.65 2.28
N PHE A 124 -15.81 -2.49 1.42
CA PHE A 124 -14.91 -1.35 1.41
C PHE A 124 -14.89 -0.72 0.01
N THR A 125 -15.13 0.59 -0.03
CA THR A 125 -14.76 1.45 -1.16
C THR A 125 -13.43 2.13 -0.86
N ALA A 126 -12.80 2.74 -1.87
CA ALA A 126 -11.59 3.55 -1.69
C ALA A 126 -11.79 4.62 -0.60
N ASP A 127 -12.92 5.34 -0.64
CA ASP A 127 -13.26 6.39 0.34
C ASP A 127 -13.38 5.85 1.77
N ILE A 128 -14.05 4.70 1.93
CA ILE A 128 -14.26 4.09 3.26
C ILE A 128 -12.92 3.64 3.83
N LEU A 129 -12.13 2.92 3.03
CA LEU A 129 -10.82 2.43 3.47
C LEU A 129 -9.87 3.58 3.81
N MET A 130 -9.90 4.65 3.01
CA MET A 130 -9.09 5.84 3.27
C MET A 130 -9.56 6.57 4.54
N ARG A 131 -10.86 6.66 4.77
CA ARG A 131 -11.42 7.24 5.99
C ARG A 131 -11.03 6.44 7.24
N ASP A 132 -11.02 5.12 7.16
CA ASP A 132 -10.61 4.26 8.27
C ASP A 132 -9.11 4.44 8.58
N ILE A 133 -8.26 4.58 7.55
CA ILE A 133 -6.84 4.91 7.72
C ILE A 133 -6.68 6.30 8.35
N ASP A 134 -7.40 7.31 7.87
CA ASP A 134 -7.35 8.66 8.42
C ASP A 134 -7.78 8.65 9.90
N TYR A 135 -8.81 7.86 10.25
CA TYR A 135 -9.24 7.68 11.63
C TYR A 135 -8.14 7.08 12.50
N ILE A 136 -7.48 6.00 12.05
CA ILE A 136 -6.39 5.36 12.81
C ILE A 136 -5.24 6.35 13.05
N LEU A 137 -4.81 7.07 12.00
CA LEU A 137 -3.73 8.05 12.11
C LEU A 137 -4.10 9.21 13.03
N ASP A 138 -5.33 9.71 12.95
CA ASP A 138 -5.77 10.85 13.75
C ASP A 138 -6.07 10.50 15.21
N GLN A 139 -6.50 9.25 15.48
CA GLN A 139 -6.87 8.76 16.81
C GLN A 139 -5.77 7.94 17.48
N THR A 140 -4.51 8.18 17.12
CA THR A 140 -3.38 7.56 17.81
C THR A 140 -2.93 8.45 18.97
N PHE A 141 -3.12 7.96 20.20
CA PHE A 141 -2.74 8.65 21.43
C PHE A 141 -1.79 7.78 22.27
N VAL A 142 -0.88 8.43 22.97
CA VAL A 142 0.09 7.82 23.87
C VAL A 142 0.01 8.49 25.23
N VAL A 143 0.08 7.70 26.30
CA VAL A 143 0.12 8.19 27.68
C VAL A 143 1.57 8.21 28.14
N PHE A 144 2.00 9.35 28.70
CA PHE A 144 3.31 9.48 29.33
C PHE A 144 3.14 10.14 30.70
N GLY A 145 3.34 9.34 31.76
CA GLY A 145 3.02 9.74 33.13
C GLY A 145 1.52 9.96 33.30
N ASP A 146 1.14 11.17 33.71
CA ASP A 146 -0.23 11.63 33.92
C ASP A 146 -0.82 12.39 32.70
N LYS A 147 -0.08 12.42 31.58
CA LYS A 147 -0.44 13.22 30.41
C LYS A 147 -0.73 12.35 29.19
N VAL A 148 -1.72 12.79 28.40
CA VAL A 148 -2.10 12.18 27.13
C VAL A 148 -1.60 13.05 25.98
N TYR A 149 -0.91 12.43 25.03
CA TYR A 149 -0.37 13.07 23.84
C TYR A 149 -0.92 12.43 22.59
N ARG A 150 -1.22 13.23 21.56
CA ARG A 150 -1.55 12.74 20.23
C ARG A 150 -0.28 12.51 19.42
N GLN A 151 -0.12 11.33 18.86
CA GLN A 151 0.99 11.01 17.96
C GLN A 151 0.71 11.64 16.58
N THR A 152 1.63 12.47 16.09
CA THR A 152 1.55 13.10 14.76
C THR A 152 2.62 12.59 13.79
N MET A 153 3.57 11.80 14.30
CA MET A 153 4.69 11.23 13.55
C MET A 153 4.95 9.80 13.99
N GLY A 154 5.41 9.03 13.04
CA GLY A 154 5.66 7.61 13.19
C GLY A 154 4.44 6.75 12.96
N VAL A 155 4.69 5.48 12.68
CA VAL A 155 3.65 4.45 12.55
C VAL A 155 3.10 4.17 13.95
N PRO A 156 1.78 4.20 14.16
CA PRO A 156 1.17 3.77 15.41
C PRO A 156 1.60 2.34 15.73
N MET A 157 2.33 2.13 16.82
CA MET A 157 2.77 0.81 17.25
C MET A 157 1.99 0.42 18.50
N GLY A 158 1.34 -0.75 18.46
CA GLY A 158 0.60 -1.29 19.60
C GLY A 158 -0.83 -0.77 19.67
N PHE A 159 -1.74 -1.48 19.00
CA PHE A 159 -3.14 -1.53 19.39
C PHE A 159 -3.48 -3.01 19.57
N ASN A 160 -4.05 -3.34 20.73
CA ASN A 160 -4.68 -4.64 21.03
C ASN A 160 -6.19 -4.42 21.03
#